data_AF-A0A520G0L4-F1
#
_entry.id   AF-A0A520G0L4-F1
#
_cell.length_a   1.000
_cell.length_b   1.000
_cell.length_c   1.000
_cell.angle_alpha   90.00
_cell.angle_beta   90.00
_cell.angle_gamma   90.00
#
_symmetry.space_group_name_H-M   'P 1'
#
loop_
_entity.id
_entity.type
_entity.pdbx_description
1 polymer ?
#
loop_
_entity_poly.entity_id
_entity_poly.type
_entity_poly.pdbx_seq_one_letter_code
_entity_poly.pdbx_strand_id
1 'polypeptide(L)' 'MTASHDTSLKPREDAGTAVAEGGVVILNGPDGVAVTMTAAAAMQTADSLYSAAKAVQESQSGGDSPDLTRRV' A
#
# COMPACT_ATOMS: atom_id res chain seq x y z
N MET A 1 -6.63 -20.20 -28.13
CA MET A 1 -6.67 -18.81 -27.62
C MET A 1 -5.90 -18.74 -26.31
N THR A 2 -4.67 -18.22 -26.32
CA THR A 2 -3.95 -17.88 -25.08
C THR A 2 -4.37 -16.45 -24.70
N ALA A 3 -5.26 -16.31 -23.73
CA ALA A 3 -5.56 -15.00 -23.16
C ALA A 3 -4.36 -14.59 -22.28
N SER A 4 -3.54 -13.68 -22.79
CA SER A 4 -2.50 -13.01 -22.02
C SER A 4 -3.17 -12.36 -20.81
N HIS A 5 -2.88 -12.85 -19.60
CA HIS A 5 -3.24 -12.13 -18.37
C HIS A 5 -2.40 -10.85 -18.35
N ASP A 6 -3.04 -9.71 -18.58
CA ASP A 6 -2.45 -8.41 -18.32
C ASP A 6 -2.27 -8.28 -16.79
N THR A 7 -1.07 -8.57 -16.31
CA THR A 7 -0.70 -8.53 -14.89
C THR A 7 -0.30 -7.13 -14.44
N SER A 8 -0.73 -6.08 -15.16
CA SER A 8 -0.35 -4.69 -14.85
C SER A 8 -1.29 -4.09 -13.80
N LEU A 9 -1.35 -4.69 -12.61
CA LEU A 9 -1.94 -4.02 -11.45
C LEU A 9 -1.00 -2.87 -11.05
N LYS A 10 -1.28 -1.67 -11.54
CA LYS A 10 -0.60 -0.46 -11.09
C LYS A 10 -0.92 -0.25 -9.60
N PRO A 11 0.06 0.14 -8.77
CA PRO A 11 -0.22 0.54 -7.39
C PRO A 11 -1.27 1.66 -7.36
N ARG A 12 -2.16 1.61 -6.37
CA ARG A 12 -3.08 2.70 -6.10
C ARG A 12 -2.38 3.88 -5.45
N GLU A 13 -2.82 5.08 -5.80
CA GLU A 13 -2.32 6.34 -5.25
C GLU A 13 -3.36 7.03 -4.33
N ASP A 14 -4.60 6.54 -4.37
CA ASP A 14 -5.72 6.96 -3.54
C ASP A 14 -5.80 6.15 -2.24
N ALA A 15 -6.02 6.85 -1.13
CA ALA A 15 -6.12 6.24 0.20
C ALA A 15 -7.51 5.67 0.49
N GLY A 16 -7.56 4.59 1.27
CA GLY A 16 -8.81 4.11 1.87
C GLY A 16 -9.27 4.98 3.04
N THR A 17 -10.56 4.91 3.37
CA THR A 17 -11.17 5.63 4.50
C THR A 17 -11.63 4.67 5.59
N ALA A 18 -11.30 4.94 6.85
CA ALA A 18 -11.78 4.15 7.99
C ALA A 18 -12.84 4.92 8.81
N VAL A 19 -13.91 4.24 9.21
CA VAL A 19 -14.97 4.78 10.08
C VAL A 19 -15.26 3.83 11.25
N ALA A 20 -15.66 4.38 12.40
CA ALA A 20 -16.10 3.60 13.54
C ALA A 20 -17.63 3.54 13.56
N GLU A 21 -18.19 2.33 13.59
CA GLU A 21 -19.63 2.11 13.60
C GLU A 21 -19.95 0.89 14.47
N GLY A 22 -20.92 0.99 15.38
CA GLY A 22 -21.39 -0.16 16.17
C GLY A 22 -20.33 -0.87 17.02
N GLY A 23 -19.22 -0.20 17.38
CA GLY A 23 -18.12 -0.79 18.16
C GLY A 23 -17.08 -1.54 17.33
N VAL A 24 -17.19 -1.51 16.00
CA VAL A 24 -16.20 -2.02 15.06
C VAL A 24 -15.65 -0.89 14.20
N VAL A 25 -14.55 -1.17 13.49
CA VAL A 25 -13.95 -0.27 12.50
C VAL A 25 -14.19 -0.86 11.12
N ILE A 26 -14.65 -0.02 10.20
CA ILE A 26 -14.87 -0.37 8.79
C ILE A 26 -13.83 0.38 7.97
N LEU A 27 -12.91 -0.33 7.33
CA LEU A 27 -11.96 0.21 6.36
C LEU A 27 -12.52 0.05 4.96
N ASN A 28 -12.90 1.17 4.34
CA ASN A 28 -13.39 1.23 2.97
C ASN A 28 -12.22 1.48 2.02
N GLY A 29 -11.97 0.52 1.13
CA GLY A 29 -11.13 0.70 -0.03
C GLY A 29 -11.83 1.57 -1.08
N PRO A 30 -11.07 2.22 -1.97
CA PRO A 30 -11.60 3.15 -2.97
C PRO A 30 -12.57 2.54 -4.00
N ASP A 31 -12.57 1.21 -4.17
CA ASP A 31 -13.56 0.49 -5.01
C ASP A 31 -14.84 0.08 -4.27
N GLY A 32 -15.03 0.53 -3.03
CA GLY A 32 -16.12 0.07 -2.19
C GLY A 32 -15.92 -1.33 -1.59
N VAL A 33 -14.69 -1.87 -1.66
CA VAL A 33 -14.32 -3.08 -0.90
C VAL A 33 -14.10 -2.68 0.56
N ALA A 34 -14.97 -3.15 1.45
CA ALA A 34 -14.89 -2.84 2.88
C ALA A 34 -14.41 -4.03 3.71
N VAL A 35 -13.52 -3.78 4.67
CA VAL A 35 -13.10 -4.75 5.68
C VAL A 35 -13.57 -4.28 7.05
N THR A 36 -14.33 -5.12 7.76
CA THR A 36 -14.73 -4.86 9.14
C THR A 36 -13.75 -5.52 10.10
N MET A 37 -13.32 -4.79 11.13
CA MET A 37 -12.32 -5.24 12.08
C MET A 37 -12.64 -4.72 13.49
N THR A 38 -12.11 -5.40 14.51
CA THR A 38 -12.16 -4.87 15.87
C THR A 38 -11.24 -3.65 15.99
N ALA A 39 -11.48 -2.80 17.00
CA ALA A 39 -10.61 -1.64 17.23
C ALA A 39 -9.12 -2.04 17.42
N ALA A 40 -8.86 -3.15 18.12
CA ALA A 40 -7.51 -3.65 18.34
C ALA A 40 -6.84 -4.16 17.04
N ALA A 41 -7.61 -4.81 16.17
CA ALA A 41 -7.11 -5.22 14.86
C ALA A 41 -6.81 -4.00 13.97
N ALA A 42 -7.68 -2.99 13.98
CA ALA A 42 -7.47 -1.75 13.23
C ALA A 42 -6.17 -1.04 13.59
N MET A 43 -5.87 -0.92 14.89
CA MET A 43 -4.62 -0.29 15.34
C MET A 43 -3.38 -1.05 14.85
N GLN A 44 -3.40 -2.38 14.94
CA GLN A 44 -2.29 -3.21 14.46
C GLN A 44 -2.11 -3.13 12.94
N THR A 45 -3.22 -3.09 12.19
CA THR A 45 -3.19 -2.89 10.74
C THR A 45 -2.61 -1.52 10.38
N ALA A 46 -3.03 -0.46 11.07
CA ALA A 46 -2.51 0.88 10.82
C ALA A 46 -1.00 0.97 11.06
N ASP A 47 -0.52 0.38 12.15
CA ASP A 47 0.92 0.33 12.47
C ASP A 47 1.72 -0.44 11.42
N SER A 48 1.20 -1.60 10.99
CA SER A 48 1.82 -2.43 9.95
C SER A 48 1.91 -1.68 8.62
N LEU A 49 0.83 -1.00 8.21
CA LEU A 49 0.80 -0.19 6.97
C LEU A 49 1.77 0.99 7.04
N TYR A 50 1.79 1.72 8.15
CA TYR A 50 2.69 2.85 8.34
C TYR A 50 4.16 2.43 8.29
N SER A 51 4.51 1.35 8.99
CA SER A 51 5.85 0.79 9.00
C SER A 51 6.30 0.35 7.60
N ALA A 52 5.43 -0.33 6.85
CA ALA A 52 5.71 -0.73 5.47
C ALA A 52 5.91 0.47 4.54
N ALA A 53 5.03 1.48 4.63
CA ALA A 53 5.14 2.71 3.82
C ALA A 53 6.44 3.48 4.10
N LYS A 54 6.88 3.51 5.36
CA LYS A 54 8.15 4.13 5.74
C LYS A 54 9.34 3.39 5.14
N ALA A 55 9.37 2.06 5.21
CA ALA A 55 10.45 1.26 4.63
C ALA A 55 10.60 1.47 3.10
N VAL A 56 9.49 1.64 2.38
CA VAL A 56 9.52 1.97 0.95
C VAL A 56 10.12 3.35 0.70
N GLN A 57 9.71 4.38 1.43
CA GLN A 57 10.24 5.75 1.28
C GLN A 57 11.75 5.82 1.55
N GLU A 58 12.21 5.12 2.58
CA GLU A 58 13.64 5.01 2.92
C GLU A 58 14.41 4.29 1.79
N SER A 59 13.83 3.25 1.19
CA SER A 59 14.46 2.49 0.10
C SER A 59 14.51 3.27 -1.22
N GLN A 60 13.50 4.09 -1.51
CA GLN A 60 13.47 4.93 -2.72
C GLN A 60 14.46 6.10 -2.65
N SER A 61 14.78 6.56 -1.44
CA SER A 61 15.76 7.64 -1.22
C SER A 61 17.21 7.19 -1.41
N GLY A 62 17.49 5.88 -1.44
CA GLY A 62 18.82 5.29 -1.63
C GLY A 62 19.11 4.82 -3.07
N GLY A 63 18.24 5.14 -4.03
CA GLY A 63 18.23 4.53 -5.37
C GLY A 63 18.72 5.39 -6.54
N ASP A 64 19.37 6.54 -6.30
CA ASP A 64 19.93 7.37 -7.38
C ASP A 64 21.46 7.22 -7.45
N SER A 65 21.92 6.11 -8.03
CA SER A 65 23.25 6.03 -8.64
C SER A 65 23.25 4.96 -9.70
N PRO A 66 23.20 5.39 -10.98
CA PRO A 66 24.02 4.71 -11.96
C PRO A 66 24.78 5.69 -12.87
N ASP A 67 26.01 5.25 -13.17
CA ASP A 67 26.75 5.51 -14.41
C ASP A 67 27.72 6.71 -14.46
N LEU A 68 28.88 6.53 -13.81
CA LEU A 68 30.09 7.33 -14.07
C LEU A 68 31.32 6.44 -14.31
N THR A 69 31.14 5.33 -15.03
CA THR A 69 32.23 4.36 -15.30
C THR A 69 32.39 3.92 -16.75
N ARG A 70 31.76 4.59 -17.73
CA ARG A 70 31.99 4.26 -19.14
C ARG A 70 32.48 5.44 -19.96
N ARG A 71 33.80 5.65 -19.95
CA ARG A 71 34.66 5.80 -21.15
C ARG A 71 36.10 6.15 -20.72
N VAL A 72 36.95 5.13 -20.72
CA VAL A 72 38.41 5.25 -20.93
C VAL A 72 38.69 5.19 -22.42
#